data_AF-A0A556U249-F1
#
_entry.id   AF-A0A556U249-F1
#
_cell.length_a   1.000
_cell.length_b   1.000
_cell.length_c   1.000
_cell.angle_alpha   90.00
_cell.angle_beta   90.00
_cell.angle_gamma   90.00
#
_symmetry.space_group_name_H-M   'P 1'
#
loop_
_entity.id
_entity.type
_entity.pdbx_description
1 polymer ?
#
loop_
_entity_poly.entity_id
_entity_poly.type
_entity_poly.pdbx_seq_one_letter_code
_entity_poly.pdbx_strand_id
1 'polypeptide(L)'
;MRAARTIQQVGVGAEMAALRMCVWRSTGRALFHSKHPAQFSRANISFARLSNGKKAAISTLGVLTAGGAGLALVLHQSVKASDLELHAPSYPWSHGGMLSALDHASIRRGYQVYKQVCSACHSMEYLAFRNLVGVSHTEDEAKALAEEIEVVDGPDETGEMFTRPGKLSDYFPKPYASPEAARAANNGALPPDLSYIVNARHGGEDYVFSLLTGYCDPPAGVSVREGLYYNPYFPGQAIGMAPPIYNEILEYDDGTPATMSQVAKDVCTFLRWAAEPEHDQRKKMGLKLLIGSAILLPLVYYLKRHRCLTMDKSDLVQKAKLAEQAERYDDMAAAMKAVTEGGDELSNEERNLLSVAYKNVVGARRSSWRVISSIEQKTESNEKKQQMVREYREKIERELQDICNDVLGLLEKYLIPNASQAESKVFYLKMKGDYYRYLSEVASGESKSATVDNSQKAYQDAFEISKKDMQPTHPIRLGLALNFSVFYYEILNSPEKACNLAKTAFDEAIAELDTLNEDSYKDSTLIMQLLRDNLTLWTSENQGEEADAGEGEN
;
A
#
# COMPACT_ATOMS: atom_id res chain seq x y z
N MET A 1 39.86 -20.38 59.76
CA MET A 1 39.49 -21.63 59.08
C MET A 1 38.78 -21.27 57.78
N ARG A 2 39.34 -21.74 56.65
CA ARG A 2 38.78 -21.93 55.28
C ARG A 2 37.88 -20.81 54.71
N ALA A 3 38.36 -19.98 53.79
CA ALA A 3 38.76 -20.24 52.39
C ALA A 3 37.62 -20.07 51.37
N ALA A 4 37.87 -19.10 50.48
CA ALA A 4 37.28 -18.88 49.17
C ALA A 4 36.96 -20.15 48.36
N ARG A 5 35.98 -20.02 47.46
CA ARG A 5 36.09 -20.52 46.07
C ARG A 5 35.05 -19.90 45.13
N THR A 6 35.56 -19.02 44.29
CA THR A 6 35.15 -18.68 42.92
C THR A 6 35.00 -19.93 42.03
N ILE A 7 34.09 -19.89 41.04
CA ILE A 7 34.12 -20.39 39.64
C ILE A 7 32.73 -19.96 39.07
N GLN A 8 32.54 -18.95 38.23
CA GLN A 8 32.99 -18.67 36.85
C GLN A 8 32.28 -19.49 35.75
N GLN A 9 31.42 -18.77 35.02
CA GLN A 9 30.97 -18.84 33.61
C GLN A 9 31.07 -20.15 32.80
N VAL A 10 29.98 -20.46 32.07
CA VAL A 10 29.77 -20.59 30.60
C VAL A 10 28.45 -21.38 30.46
N GLY A 11 27.44 -21.11 29.66
CA GLY A 11 27.14 -20.21 28.55
C GLY A 11 25.89 -20.79 27.84
N VAL A 12 25.29 -19.99 26.95
CA VAL A 12 24.28 -20.40 25.95
C VAL A 12 22.85 -20.61 26.46
N GLY A 13 21.89 -19.89 25.82
CA GLY A 13 20.48 -20.28 25.84
C GLY A 13 19.50 -19.14 26.05
N ALA A 14 19.53 -18.14 25.17
CA ALA A 14 18.35 -17.31 24.94
C ALA A 14 17.27 -18.18 24.31
N GLU A 15 16.14 -18.39 24.98
CA GLU A 15 14.82 -18.68 24.41
C GLU A 15 13.77 -18.86 25.53
N MET A 16 12.51 -18.56 25.20
CA MET A 16 11.29 -18.79 26.01
C MET A 16 10.96 -17.76 27.10
N ALA A 17 10.33 -16.64 26.69
CA ALA A 17 8.95 -16.31 27.10
C ALA A 17 8.55 -14.90 26.65
N ALA A 18 7.84 -14.82 25.51
CA ALA A 18 6.59 -14.05 25.39
C ALA A 18 6.06 -14.19 23.94
N LEU A 19 5.36 -15.30 23.71
CA LEU A 19 4.42 -15.45 22.60
C LEU A 19 3.38 -14.32 22.67
N ARG A 20 3.30 -13.47 21.64
CA ARG A 20 2.08 -12.80 21.14
C ARG A 20 2.35 -12.11 19.80
N MET A 21 2.34 -12.91 18.74
CA MET A 21 2.08 -12.57 17.33
C MET A 21 1.31 -13.79 16.82
N CYS A 22 0.24 -13.76 16.02
CA CYS A 22 0.12 -13.11 14.74
C CYS A 22 -1.27 -13.48 14.18
N VAL A 23 -2.17 -12.54 13.88
CA VAL A 23 -3.24 -12.71 12.86
C VAL A 23 -3.66 -11.34 12.34
N TRP A 24 -3.63 -11.19 11.00
CA TRP A 24 -4.21 -10.13 10.14
C TRP A 24 -3.42 -8.83 9.89
N ARG A 25 -2.56 -8.87 8.86
CA ARG A 25 -2.74 -8.06 7.62
C ARG A 25 -1.79 -8.56 6.53
N SER A 26 -2.19 -9.63 5.85
CA SER A 26 -1.85 -9.88 4.44
C SER A 26 -2.71 -8.93 3.60
N THR A 27 -2.41 -8.46 2.39
CA THR A 27 -1.76 -9.02 1.20
C THR A 27 -1.55 -7.84 0.22
N GLY A 28 -0.52 -7.89 -0.64
CA GLY A 28 -0.44 -7.00 -1.79
C GLY A 28 0.96 -6.54 -2.19
N ARG A 29 1.92 -7.46 -2.40
CA ARG A 29 3.11 -7.19 -3.22
C ARG A 29 3.79 -8.50 -3.62
N ALA A 30 3.37 -9.02 -4.76
CA ALA A 30 4.22 -9.82 -5.62
C ALA A 30 3.84 -9.49 -7.06
N LEU A 31 4.84 -9.51 -7.94
CA LEU A 31 4.77 -9.29 -9.40
C LEU A 31 4.87 -7.83 -9.84
N PHE A 32 6.09 -7.29 -9.89
CA PHE A 32 6.67 -6.64 -11.07
C PHE A 32 8.18 -6.51 -10.84
N HIS A 33 8.95 -7.39 -11.49
CA HIS A 33 10.39 -7.25 -11.62
C HIS A 33 10.63 -6.79 -13.07
N SER A 34 10.91 -5.50 -13.28
CA SER A 34 11.51 -5.02 -14.53
C SER A 34 12.89 -4.44 -14.22
N LYS A 35 13.93 -5.08 -14.76
CA LYS A 35 15.28 -4.53 -14.80
C LYS A 35 15.28 -3.42 -15.86
N HIS A 36 15.32 -2.15 -15.41
CA HIS A 36 15.82 -0.93 -16.07
C HIS A 36 15.04 0.29 -15.50
N PRO A 37 15.67 1.23 -14.78
CA PRO A 37 15.01 2.45 -14.35
C PRO A 37 14.99 3.45 -15.51
N ALA A 38 13.82 3.69 -16.11
CA ALA A 38 13.63 4.82 -17.01
C ALA A 38 13.53 6.11 -16.18
N GLN A 39 14.52 6.99 -16.33
CA GLN A 39 14.60 8.28 -15.65
C GLN A 39 13.63 9.26 -16.33
N PHE A 40 12.42 9.42 -15.79
CA PHE A 40 11.49 10.46 -16.27
C PHE A 40 11.78 11.78 -15.56
N SER A 41 12.34 12.75 -16.32
CA SER A 41 12.44 14.14 -15.89
C SER A 41 11.03 14.75 -15.80
N ARG A 42 10.60 15.12 -14.59
CA ARG A 42 9.34 15.85 -14.36
C ARG A 42 9.57 17.33 -14.68
N ALA A 43 9.30 17.73 -15.92
CA ALA A 43 9.17 19.14 -16.25
C ALA A 43 7.80 19.66 -15.77
N ASN A 44 7.78 20.48 -14.71
CA ASN A 44 6.58 21.20 -14.26
C ASN A 44 6.28 22.36 -15.22
N ILE A 45 5.54 22.09 -16.30
CA ILE A 45 5.05 23.14 -17.20
C ILE A 45 3.65 23.58 -16.72
N SER A 46 3.57 24.77 -16.13
CA SER A 46 2.29 25.39 -15.75
C SER A 46 1.54 25.90 -16.99
N PHE A 47 0.37 25.31 -17.28
CA PHE A 47 -0.51 25.71 -18.38
C PHE A 47 -1.39 26.93 -18.05
N ALA A 48 -1.27 27.53 -16.87
CA ALA A 48 -2.13 28.60 -16.41
C ALA A 48 -1.98 29.91 -17.23
N ARG A 49 -0.80 30.16 -17.83
CA ARG A 49 -0.49 31.40 -18.56
C ARG A 49 -0.69 31.37 -20.09
N LEU A 50 -1.09 30.24 -20.69
CA LEU A 50 -1.23 30.16 -22.15
C LEU A 50 -2.63 30.60 -22.65
N SER A 51 -2.65 31.32 -23.78
CA SER A 51 -3.88 31.70 -24.48
C SER A 51 -4.59 30.47 -25.06
N ASN A 52 -5.92 30.54 -25.21
CA ASN A 52 -6.76 29.41 -25.61
C ASN A 52 -6.33 28.77 -26.95
N GLY A 53 -5.84 29.57 -27.91
CA GLY A 53 -5.34 29.04 -29.19
C GLY A 53 -4.05 28.21 -29.06
N LYS A 54 -3.12 28.60 -28.17
CA LYS A 54 -1.87 27.85 -27.95
C LYS A 54 -2.11 26.57 -27.15
N LYS A 55 -3.11 26.55 -26.27
CA LYS A 55 -3.55 25.33 -25.56
C LYS A 55 -4.13 24.29 -26.52
N ALA A 56 -4.93 24.72 -27.50
CA ALA A 56 -5.48 23.83 -28.52
C ALA A 56 -4.39 23.23 -29.44
N ALA A 57 -3.39 24.02 -29.84
CA ALA A 57 -2.30 23.53 -30.69
C ALA A 57 -1.41 22.48 -29.99
N ILE A 58 -1.04 22.71 -28.72
CA ILE A 58 -0.18 21.79 -27.96
C ILE A 58 -0.91 20.49 -27.62
N SER A 59 -2.20 20.55 -27.31
CA SER A 59 -3.02 19.35 -27.07
C SER A 59 -3.20 18.51 -28.33
N THR A 60 -3.47 19.15 -29.47
CA THR A 60 -3.61 18.46 -30.77
C THR A 60 -2.30 17.78 -31.18
N LEU A 61 -1.16 18.45 -30.97
CA LEU A 61 0.15 17.87 -31.28
C LEU A 61 0.45 16.66 -30.38
N GLY A 62 0.19 16.77 -29.06
CA GLY A 62 0.41 15.67 -28.11
C GLY A 62 -0.46 14.43 -28.39
N VAL A 63 -1.70 14.63 -28.83
CA VAL A 63 -2.60 13.53 -29.24
C VAL A 63 -2.09 12.85 -30.52
N LEU A 64 -1.58 13.62 -31.49
CA LEU A 64 -1.01 13.07 -32.72
C LEU A 64 0.30 12.31 -32.49
N THR A 65 1.20 12.79 -31.64
CA THR A 65 2.45 12.06 -31.34
C THR A 65 2.20 10.83 -30.47
N ALA A 66 1.37 10.93 -29.44
CA ALA A 66 1.08 9.77 -28.57
C ALA A 66 0.21 8.73 -29.31
N GLY A 67 -0.79 9.18 -30.06
CA GLY A 67 -1.67 8.31 -30.86
C GLY A 67 -0.94 7.67 -32.05
N GLY A 68 -0.12 8.46 -32.77
CA GLY A 68 0.65 7.98 -33.91
C GLY A 68 1.77 7.02 -33.51
N ALA A 69 2.53 7.31 -32.45
CA ALA A 69 3.58 6.42 -31.95
C ALA A 69 3.03 5.14 -31.32
N GLY A 70 1.91 5.24 -30.59
CA GLY A 70 1.21 4.07 -30.05
C GLY A 70 0.69 3.15 -31.14
N LEU A 71 0.07 3.72 -32.19
CA LEU A 71 -0.45 2.94 -33.32
C LEU A 71 0.69 2.33 -34.17
N ALA A 72 1.78 3.07 -34.39
CA ALA A 72 2.95 2.55 -35.11
C ALA A 72 3.67 1.43 -34.34
N LEU A 73 3.76 1.53 -33.00
CA LEU A 73 4.31 0.46 -32.16
C LEU A 73 3.42 -0.80 -32.16
N VAL A 74 2.09 -0.63 -32.17
CA VAL A 74 1.14 -1.75 -32.29
C VAL A 74 1.19 -2.38 -33.68
N LEU A 75 1.37 -1.60 -34.75
CA LEU A 75 1.45 -2.09 -36.13
C LEU A 75 2.81 -2.73 -36.50
N HIS A 76 3.86 -2.53 -35.69
CA HIS A 76 5.20 -3.05 -35.98
C HIS A 76 5.52 -4.40 -35.30
N GLN A 77 4.62 -4.94 -34.46
CA GLN A 77 4.75 -6.31 -33.98
C GLN A 77 4.37 -7.29 -35.10
N SER A 78 5.38 -7.87 -35.75
CA SER A 78 5.18 -9.03 -36.63
C SER A 78 4.81 -10.25 -35.78
N VAL A 79 3.55 -10.69 -35.90
CA VAL A 79 3.04 -11.84 -35.15
C VAL A 79 3.32 -13.11 -35.94
N LYS A 80 4.09 -14.05 -35.36
CA LYS A 80 4.31 -15.39 -35.93
C LYS A 80 3.05 -16.22 -35.77
N ALA A 81 2.50 -16.72 -36.88
CA ALA A 81 1.22 -17.44 -36.93
C ALA A 81 1.10 -18.70 -36.03
N SER A 82 2.21 -19.25 -35.52
CA SER A 82 2.22 -20.39 -34.59
C SER A 82 2.09 -20.02 -33.11
N ASP A 83 2.31 -18.75 -32.77
CA ASP A 83 2.32 -18.25 -31.38
C ASP A 83 1.05 -17.41 -31.06
N LEU A 84 0.08 -17.33 -31.99
CA LEU A 84 -1.22 -16.71 -31.72
C LEU A 84 -2.15 -17.73 -31.08
N GLU A 85 -2.50 -17.53 -29.81
CA GLU A 85 -3.60 -18.23 -29.16
C GLU A 85 -4.92 -17.51 -29.46
N LEU A 86 -5.92 -18.23 -29.96
CA LEU A 86 -7.26 -17.67 -30.10
C LEU A 86 -7.91 -17.61 -28.71
N HIS A 87 -8.14 -16.40 -28.20
CA HIS A 87 -8.84 -16.22 -26.95
C HIS A 87 -10.32 -16.63 -27.08
N ALA A 88 -10.80 -17.40 -26.10
CA ALA A 88 -12.21 -17.74 -25.99
C ALA A 88 -13.06 -16.47 -25.84
N PRO A 89 -14.20 -16.35 -26.56
CA PRO A 89 -15.14 -15.27 -26.35
C PRO A 89 -15.84 -15.42 -25.00
N SER A 90 -16.36 -14.32 -24.46
CA SER A 90 -17.10 -14.34 -23.20
C SER A 90 -18.54 -14.78 -23.44
N TYR A 91 -18.91 -15.98 -22.98
CA TYR A 91 -20.28 -16.47 -23.09
C TYR A 91 -21.12 -16.02 -21.89
N PRO A 92 -22.41 -15.68 -22.09
CA PRO A 92 -23.29 -15.25 -21.00
C PRO A 92 -23.82 -16.47 -20.20
N TRP A 93 -22.99 -17.03 -19.32
CA TRP A 93 -23.40 -18.12 -18.42
C TRP A 93 -24.50 -17.68 -17.45
N SER A 94 -25.41 -18.60 -17.11
CA SER A 94 -26.48 -18.36 -16.13
C SER A 94 -25.94 -17.88 -14.77
N HIS A 95 -24.75 -18.35 -14.40
CA HIS A 95 -24.03 -18.06 -13.17
C HIS A 95 -22.98 -16.94 -13.29
N GLY A 96 -22.93 -16.21 -14.41
CA GLY A 96 -21.94 -15.14 -14.63
C GLY A 96 -22.11 -13.91 -13.73
N GLY A 97 -23.31 -13.67 -13.20
CA GLY A 97 -23.58 -12.53 -12.32
C GLY A 97 -23.02 -12.69 -10.90
N MET A 98 -22.78 -11.58 -10.19
CA MET A 98 -22.26 -11.59 -8.81
C MET A 98 -23.13 -12.35 -7.81
N LEU A 99 -24.45 -12.40 -8.05
CA LEU A 99 -25.43 -13.07 -7.18
C LEU A 99 -26.11 -14.27 -7.86
N SER A 100 -25.72 -14.59 -9.10
CA SER A 100 -26.32 -15.69 -9.85
C SER A 100 -25.75 -17.03 -9.38
N ALA A 101 -26.65 -17.95 -9.00
CA ALA A 101 -26.32 -19.33 -8.64
C ALA A 101 -26.10 -20.19 -9.89
N LEU A 102 -25.50 -21.37 -9.71
CA LEU A 102 -25.40 -22.38 -10.76
C LEU A 102 -26.79 -22.94 -11.11
N ASP A 103 -26.95 -23.38 -12.36
CA ASP A 103 -28.16 -24.09 -12.77
C ASP A 103 -28.00 -25.59 -12.44
N HIS A 104 -28.62 -26.02 -11.33
CA HIS A 104 -28.53 -27.40 -10.84
C HIS A 104 -29.09 -28.44 -11.81
N ALA A 105 -30.05 -28.09 -12.66
CA ALA A 105 -30.53 -28.99 -13.71
C ALA A 105 -29.46 -29.19 -14.79
N SER A 106 -28.74 -28.11 -15.15
CA SER A 106 -27.59 -28.17 -16.04
C SER A 106 -26.40 -28.94 -15.43
N ILE A 107 -26.18 -28.83 -14.11
CA ILE A 107 -25.20 -29.67 -13.40
C ILE A 107 -25.57 -31.16 -13.50
N ARG A 108 -26.85 -31.51 -13.29
CA ARG A 108 -27.32 -32.91 -13.39
C ARG A 108 -27.10 -33.48 -14.79
N ARG A 109 -27.52 -32.75 -15.83
CA ARG A 109 -27.27 -33.13 -17.23
C ARG A 109 -25.77 -33.22 -17.52
N GLY A 110 -24.97 -32.27 -17.04
CA GLY A 110 -23.52 -32.27 -17.23
C GLY A 110 -22.81 -33.46 -16.58
N TYR A 111 -23.32 -33.94 -15.44
CA TYR A 111 -22.84 -35.20 -14.85
C TYR A 111 -23.13 -36.40 -15.75
N GLN A 112 -24.31 -36.47 -16.38
CA GLN A 112 -24.60 -37.54 -17.36
C GLN A 112 -23.62 -37.49 -18.54
N VAL A 113 -23.32 -36.29 -19.06
CA VAL A 113 -22.28 -36.11 -20.09
C VAL A 113 -20.93 -36.62 -19.61
N TYR A 114 -20.49 -36.22 -18.42
CA TYR A 114 -19.22 -36.69 -17.85
C TYR A 114 -19.20 -38.21 -17.73
N LYS A 115 -20.25 -38.80 -17.15
CA LYS A 115 -20.36 -40.24 -16.92
C LYS A 115 -20.31 -41.04 -18.22
N GLN A 116 -21.03 -40.60 -19.27
CA GLN A 116 -21.17 -41.37 -20.50
C GLN A 116 -20.07 -41.09 -21.54
N VAL A 117 -19.50 -39.88 -21.56
CA VAL A 117 -18.55 -39.44 -22.60
C VAL A 117 -17.13 -39.33 -22.05
N CYS A 118 -16.96 -38.70 -20.89
CA CYS A 118 -15.63 -38.28 -20.43
C CYS A 118 -14.98 -39.27 -19.46
N SER A 119 -15.76 -40.01 -18.67
CA SER A 119 -15.29 -40.86 -17.57
C SER A 119 -14.35 -41.98 -18.02
N ALA A 120 -14.44 -42.41 -19.29
CA ALA A 120 -13.59 -43.43 -19.87
C ALA A 120 -12.13 -42.98 -20.05
N CYS A 121 -11.87 -41.68 -20.16
CA CYS A 121 -10.52 -41.14 -20.36
C CYS A 121 -10.09 -40.13 -19.30
N HIS A 122 -11.03 -39.46 -18.64
CA HIS A 122 -10.75 -38.40 -17.68
C HIS A 122 -11.08 -38.81 -16.26
N SER A 123 -10.07 -38.73 -15.39
CA SER A 123 -10.27 -38.83 -13.95
C SER A 123 -10.98 -37.59 -13.40
N MET A 124 -11.61 -37.77 -12.25
CA MET A 124 -12.15 -36.68 -11.43
C MET A 124 -11.95 -37.05 -9.96
N GLU A 125 -10.67 -37.07 -9.58
CA GLU A 125 -10.20 -37.71 -8.34
C GLU A 125 -10.71 -37.04 -7.05
N TYR A 126 -11.12 -35.77 -7.12
CA TYR A 126 -11.51 -35.01 -5.92
C TYR A 126 -13.01 -34.98 -5.66
N LEU A 127 -13.83 -35.66 -6.47
CA LEU A 127 -15.27 -35.79 -6.26
C LEU A 127 -15.68 -37.21 -5.87
N ALA A 128 -16.54 -37.29 -4.86
CA ALA A 128 -17.19 -38.50 -4.39
C ALA A 128 -18.69 -38.45 -4.64
N PHE A 129 -19.34 -39.62 -4.67
CA PHE A 129 -20.79 -39.70 -4.92
C PHE A 129 -21.61 -38.89 -3.92
N ARG A 130 -21.18 -38.82 -2.65
CA ARG A 130 -21.77 -37.98 -1.60
C ARG A 130 -21.82 -36.49 -1.95
N ASN A 131 -20.95 -36.00 -2.84
CA ASN A 131 -20.94 -34.60 -3.23
C ASN A 131 -22.12 -34.27 -4.16
N LEU A 132 -22.66 -35.25 -4.88
CA LEU A 132 -23.83 -35.04 -5.75
C LEU A 132 -25.13 -34.91 -4.96
N VAL A 133 -25.18 -35.48 -3.75
CA VAL A 133 -26.36 -35.53 -2.88
C VAL A 133 -26.80 -34.13 -2.49
N GLY A 134 -28.04 -33.78 -2.82
CA GLY A 134 -28.60 -32.44 -2.54
C GLY A 134 -28.07 -31.33 -3.45
N VAL A 135 -27.23 -31.67 -4.43
CA VAL A 135 -26.80 -30.76 -5.50
C VAL A 135 -27.54 -31.10 -6.78
N SER A 136 -27.23 -32.24 -7.39
CA SER A 136 -27.77 -32.66 -8.69
C SER A 136 -28.59 -33.94 -8.61
N HIS A 137 -28.40 -34.74 -7.56
CA HIS A 137 -29.06 -36.01 -7.34
C HIS A 137 -29.61 -36.11 -5.91
N THR A 138 -30.62 -36.95 -5.73
CA THR A 138 -31.07 -37.36 -4.39
C THR A 138 -30.08 -38.35 -3.77
N GLU A 139 -30.22 -38.65 -2.49
CA GLU A 139 -29.38 -39.63 -1.81
C GLU A 139 -29.53 -41.03 -2.42
N ASP A 140 -30.77 -41.46 -2.69
CA ASP A 140 -31.07 -42.76 -3.29
C ASP A 140 -30.52 -42.87 -4.72
N GLU A 141 -30.65 -41.81 -5.52
CA GLU A 141 -30.08 -41.75 -6.88
C GLU A 141 -28.55 -41.83 -6.85
N ALA A 142 -27.90 -41.03 -6.01
CA ALA A 142 -26.44 -41.03 -5.89
C ALA A 142 -25.92 -42.37 -5.35
N LYS A 143 -26.69 -43.04 -4.49
CA LYS A 143 -26.36 -44.37 -3.98
C LYS A 143 -26.48 -45.42 -5.07
N ALA A 144 -27.56 -45.39 -5.86
CA ALA A 144 -27.72 -46.28 -7.01
C ALA A 144 -26.57 -46.12 -8.02
N LEU A 145 -26.18 -44.86 -8.30
CA LEU A 145 -25.04 -44.55 -9.18
C LEU A 145 -23.70 -45.08 -8.64
N ALA A 146 -23.52 -45.11 -7.32
CA ALA A 146 -22.32 -45.67 -6.69
C ALA A 146 -22.33 -47.20 -6.72
N GLU A 147 -23.48 -47.83 -6.47
CA GLU A 147 -23.64 -49.29 -6.47
C GLU A 147 -23.42 -49.92 -7.85
N GLU A 148 -23.57 -49.16 -8.94
CA GLU A 148 -23.24 -49.61 -10.31
C GLU A 148 -21.75 -49.92 -10.52
N ILE A 149 -20.87 -49.45 -9.64
CA ILE A 149 -19.42 -49.52 -9.81
C ILE A 149 -18.82 -50.43 -8.76
N GLU A 150 -17.99 -51.38 -9.20
CA GLU A 150 -17.21 -52.22 -8.30
C GLU A 150 -15.95 -51.49 -7.84
N VAL A 151 -15.80 -51.35 -6.52
CA VAL A 151 -14.67 -50.70 -5.86
C VAL A 151 -13.86 -51.75 -5.12
N VAL A 152 -12.53 -51.73 -5.32
CA VAL A 152 -11.60 -52.59 -4.57
C VAL A 152 -11.51 -52.08 -3.13
N ASP A 153 -11.75 -52.96 -2.15
CA ASP A 153 -11.68 -52.72 -0.71
C ASP A 153 -10.89 -53.86 -0.02
N GLY A 154 -10.63 -53.72 1.28
CA GLY A 154 -9.91 -54.71 2.07
C GLY A 154 -8.52 -54.25 2.52
N PRO A 155 -7.68 -55.18 3.02
CA PRO A 155 -7.81 -56.64 2.89
C PRO A 155 -8.87 -57.27 3.81
N ASP A 156 -9.34 -58.47 3.45
CA ASP A 156 -10.21 -59.33 4.24
C ASP A 156 -9.46 -60.06 5.38
N GLU A 157 -10.14 -60.95 6.12
CA GLU A 157 -9.53 -61.72 7.22
C GLU A 157 -8.39 -62.65 6.77
N THR A 158 -8.28 -62.94 5.46
CA THR A 158 -7.22 -63.76 4.88
C THR A 158 -6.05 -62.93 4.33
N GLY A 159 -6.18 -61.60 4.33
CA GLY A 159 -5.17 -60.69 3.79
C GLY A 159 -5.34 -60.37 2.30
N GLU A 160 -6.44 -60.79 1.67
CA GLU A 160 -6.72 -60.56 0.24
C GLU A 160 -7.63 -59.34 0.03
N MET A 161 -7.36 -58.57 -1.03
CA MET A 161 -8.24 -57.46 -1.44
C MET A 161 -9.48 -58.04 -2.13
N PHE A 162 -10.66 -57.49 -1.85
CA PHE A 162 -11.92 -57.92 -2.47
C PHE A 162 -12.61 -56.75 -3.17
N THR A 163 -13.57 -57.03 -4.05
CA THR A 163 -14.42 -55.99 -4.66
C THR A 163 -15.75 -55.92 -3.96
N ARG A 164 -16.30 -54.71 -3.87
CA ARG A 164 -17.65 -54.46 -3.38
C ARG A 164 -18.36 -53.43 -4.26
N PRO A 165 -19.71 -53.40 -4.24
CA PRO A 165 -20.43 -52.27 -4.80
C PRO A 165 -19.99 -50.97 -4.12
N GLY A 166 -19.93 -49.91 -4.91
CA GLY A 166 -19.59 -48.57 -4.46
C GLY A 166 -20.61 -48.04 -3.45
N LYS A 167 -20.14 -47.16 -2.58
CA LYS A 167 -20.95 -46.46 -1.58
C LYS A 167 -20.76 -44.96 -1.74
N LEU A 168 -21.65 -44.16 -1.14
CA LEU A 168 -21.63 -42.69 -1.26
C LEU A 168 -20.28 -42.03 -0.90
N SER A 169 -19.51 -42.62 0.01
CA SER A 169 -18.20 -42.07 0.39
C SER A 169 -17.06 -42.39 -0.58
N ASP A 170 -17.28 -43.26 -1.56
CA ASP A 170 -16.28 -43.56 -2.58
C ASP A 170 -16.15 -42.41 -3.59
N TYR A 171 -14.90 -42.20 -4.04
CA TYR A 171 -14.58 -41.25 -5.10
C TYR A 171 -14.96 -41.82 -6.47
N PHE A 172 -15.09 -40.95 -7.46
CA PHE A 172 -15.33 -41.39 -8.84
C PHE A 172 -14.19 -42.32 -9.31
N PRO A 173 -14.53 -43.38 -10.06
CA PRO A 173 -13.56 -44.38 -10.49
C PRO A 173 -12.52 -43.74 -11.43
N LYS A 174 -11.27 -44.15 -11.28
CA LYS A 174 -10.19 -43.71 -12.17
C LYS A 174 -10.23 -44.54 -13.46
N PRO A 175 -10.17 -43.92 -14.66
CA PRO A 175 -10.15 -44.66 -15.92
C PRO A 175 -8.88 -45.49 -16.12
N TYR A 176 -7.77 -45.06 -15.52
CA TYR A 176 -6.47 -45.71 -15.64
C TYR A 176 -5.84 -45.90 -14.27
N ALA A 177 -5.10 -47.00 -14.10
CA ALA A 177 -4.40 -47.31 -12.86
C ALA A 177 -3.18 -46.40 -12.61
N SER A 178 -2.54 -45.90 -13.67
CA SER A 178 -1.39 -45.00 -13.58
C SER A 178 -1.32 -44.02 -14.75
N PRO A 179 -0.57 -42.91 -14.61
CA PRO A 179 -0.33 -41.96 -15.71
C PRO A 179 0.35 -42.61 -16.92
N GLU A 180 1.21 -43.59 -16.73
CA GLU A 180 1.90 -44.33 -17.80
C GLU A 180 0.90 -45.16 -18.60
N ALA A 181 -0.05 -45.83 -17.93
CA ALA A 181 -1.12 -46.57 -18.57
C ALA A 181 -2.02 -45.63 -19.39
N ALA A 182 -2.35 -44.45 -18.84
CA ALA A 182 -3.13 -43.44 -19.55
C ALA A 182 -2.42 -42.93 -20.82
N ARG A 183 -1.12 -42.66 -20.75
CA ARG A 183 -0.31 -42.26 -21.92
C ARG A 183 -0.22 -43.37 -22.97
N ALA A 184 -0.03 -44.61 -22.54
CA ALA A 184 0.04 -45.75 -23.45
C ALA A 184 -1.28 -45.92 -24.23
N ALA A 185 -2.43 -45.68 -23.58
CA ALA A 185 -3.74 -45.76 -24.21
C ALA A 185 -4.08 -44.56 -25.11
N ASN A 186 -3.42 -43.41 -24.95
CA ASN A 186 -3.77 -42.15 -25.63
C ASN A 186 -2.60 -41.54 -26.43
N ASN A 187 -1.87 -42.36 -27.20
CA ASN A 187 -0.78 -41.90 -28.10
C ASN A 187 0.29 -41.03 -27.41
N GLY A 188 0.62 -41.34 -26.15
CA GLY A 188 1.60 -40.60 -25.34
C GLY A 188 1.05 -39.35 -24.64
N ALA A 189 -0.17 -38.91 -24.98
CA ALA A 189 -0.87 -37.82 -24.31
C ALA A 189 -1.51 -38.30 -23.00
N LEU A 190 -1.42 -37.50 -21.94
CA LEU A 190 -2.07 -37.79 -20.66
C LEU A 190 -3.35 -36.95 -20.57
N PRO A 191 -4.55 -37.55 -20.56
CA PRO A 191 -5.78 -36.82 -20.26
C PRO A 191 -5.66 -36.18 -18.86
N PRO A 192 -5.83 -34.86 -18.73
CA PRO A 192 -5.79 -34.21 -17.43
C PRO A 192 -7.00 -34.58 -16.57
N ASP A 193 -6.81 -34.58 -15.26
CA ASP A 193 -7.92 -34.66 -14.30
C ASP A 193 -8.86 -33.45 -14.46
N LEU A 194 -10.16 -33.72 -14.45
CA LEU A 194 -11.17 -32.70 -14.72
C LEU A 194 -11.71 -32.01 -13.46
N SER A 195 -11.32 -32.41 -12.25
CA SER A 195 -11.89 -31.87 -11.02
C SER A 195 -11.74 -30.35 -10.90
N TYR A 196 -10.57 -29.82 -11.29
CA TYR A 196 -10.27 -28.38 -11.24
C TYR A 196 -9.97 -27.77 -12.60
N ILE A 197 -10.31 -28.44 -13.71
CA ILE A 197 -9.85 -28.03 -15.05
C ILE A 197 -10.31 -26.61 -15.42
N VAL A 198 -11.52 -26.22 -14.98
CA VAL A 198 -12.08 -24.88 -15.18
C VAL A 198 -11.25 -23.83 -14.46
N ASN A 199 -10.83 -24.07 -13.21
CA ASN A 199 -9.97 -23.12 -12.49
C ASN A 199 -8.50 -23.18 -12.92
N ALA A 200 -8.07 -24.31 -13.51
CA ALA A 200 -6.71 -24.55 -13.95
C ALA A 200 -6.40 -24.03 -15.36
N ARG A 201 -7.35 -23.39 -16.04
CA ARG A 201 -7.17 -22.82 -17.39
C ARG A 201 -7.66 -21.38 -17.43
N HIS A 202 -6.91 -20.53 -18.13
CA HIS A 202 -7.35 -19.16 -18.41
C HIS A 202 -8.64 -19.19 -19.23
N GLY A 203 -9.58 -18.31 -18.90
CA GLY A 203 -10.92 -18.27 -19.52
C GLY A 203 -11.93 -19.25 -18.91
N GLY A 204 -11.52 -20.18 -18.06
CA GLY A 204 -12.45 -21.07 -17.34
C GLY A 204 -13.41 -21.83 -18.24
N GLU A 205 -14.70 -21.80 -17.90
CA GLU A 205 -15.77 -22.44 -18.67
C GLU A 205 -15.90 -21.90 -20.10
N ASP A 206 -15.57 -20.63 -20.37
CA ASP A 206 -15.54 -20.08 -21.73
C ASP A 206 -14.50 -20.81 -22.61
N TYR A 207 -13.34 -21.10 -22.03
CA TYR A 207 -12.28 -21.84 -22.71
C TYR A 207 -12.69 -23.28 -22.96
N VAL A 208 -13.21 -23.98 -21.95
CA VAL A 208 -13.62 -25.39 -22.11
C VAL A 208 -14.75 -25.52 -23.14
N PHE A 209 -15.73 -24.62 -23.12
CA PHE A 209 -16.82 -24.62 -24.09
C PHE A 209 -16.31 -24.39 -25.53
N SER A 210 -15.44 -23.39 -25.70
CA SER A 210 -14.83 -23.09 -27.00
C SER A 210 -13.94 -24.22 -27.50
N LEU A 211 -13.21 -24.89 -26.60
CA LEU A 211 -12.40 -26.04 -26.93
C LEU A 211 -13.28 -27.20 -27.43
N LEU A 212 -14.34 -27.54 -26.71
CA LEU A 212 -15.22 -28.67 -27.05
C LEU A 212 -15.98 -28.44 -28.36
N THR A 213 -16.40 -27.20 -28.63
CA THR A 213 -17.21 -26.86 -29.82
C THR A 213 -16.40 -26.32 -31.00
N GLY A 214 -15.11 -26.05 -30.81
CA GLY A 214 -14.25 -25.35 -31.77
C GLY A 214 -13.40 -26.23 -32.68
N TYR A 215 -13.57 -27.56 -32.65
CA TYR A 215 -12.88 -28.46 -33.58
C TYR A 215 -13.24 -28.12 -35.03
N CYS A 216 -12.23 -27.99 -35.89
CA CYS A 216 -12.38 -27.72 -37.31
C CYS A 216 -11.22 -28.31 -38.11
N ASP A 217 -11.36 -28.35 -39.44
CA ASP A 217 -10.28 -28.77 -40.32
C ASP A 217 -9.11 -27.78 -40.25
N PRO A 218 -7.85 -28.25 -40.31
CA PRO A 218 -6.70 -27.37 -40.28
C PRO A 218 -6.72 -26.41 -41.48
N PRO A 219 -6.48 -25.10 -41.26
CA PRO A 219 -6.46 -24.12 -42.34
C PRO A 219 -5.29 -24.41 -43.29
N ALA A 220 -5.41 -23.91 -44.53
CA ALA A 220 -4.41 -24.10 -45.56
C ALA A 220 -3.00 -23.72 -45.07
N GLY A 221 -2.06 -24.67 -45.15
CA GLY A 221 -0.67 -24.50 -44.71
C GLY A 221 -0.34 -25.07 -43.34
N VAL A 222 -1.32 -25.53 -42.56
CA VAL A 222 -1.10 -26.21 -41.27
C VAL A 222 -1.25 -27.72 -41.45
N SER A 223 -0.17 -28.47 -41.26
CA SER A 223 -0.19 -29.93 -41.22
C SER A 223 -0.14 -30.42 -39.78
N VAL A 224 -1.12 -31.22 -39.36
CA VAL A 224 -1.18 -31.83 -38.02
C VAL A 224 -0.58 -33.24 -38.09
N ARG A 225 0.21 -33.62 -37.07
CA ARG A 225 0.81 -34.96 -36.99
C ARG A 225 -0.27 -36.02 -36.77
N GLU A 226 -0.01 -37.23 -37.21
CA GLU A 226 -0.91 -38.38 -36.99
C GLU A 226 -1.17 -38.58 -35.49
N GLY A 227 -2.44 -38.77 -35.13
CA GLY A 227 -2.90 -38.87 -33.74
C GLY A 227 -3.15 -37.54 -33.02
N LEU A 228 -2.87 -36.39 -33.66
CA LEU A 228 -3.25 -35.06 -33.18
C LEU A 228 -4.40 -34.49 -34.03
N TYR A 229 -5.19 -33.60 -33.44
CA TYR A 229 -6.36 -32.97 -34.05
C TYR A 229 -6.19 -31.44 -34.02
N TYR A 230 -6.76 -30.74 -35.00
CA TYR A 230 -6.69 -29.30 -35.06
C TYR A 230 -7.79 -28.66 -34.19
N ASN A 231 -7.39 -27.72 -33.33
CA ASN A 231 -8.32 -26.88 -32.58
C ASN A 231 -7.71 -25.48 -32.35
N PRO A 232 -8.33 -24.41 -32.85
CA PRO A 232 -7.75 -23.07 -32.80
C PRO A 232 -7.65 -22.50 -31.37
N TYR A 233 -8.48 -22.97 -30.44
CA TYR A 233 -8.46 -22.52 -29.04
C TYR A 233 -7.39 -23.22 -28.21
N PHE A 234 -6.90 -24.38 -28.64
CA PHE A 234 -5.83 -25.09 -27.92
C PHE A 234 -4.48 -24.40 -28.18
N PRO A 235 -3.66 -24.15 -27.14
CA PRO A 235 -2.30 -23.62 -27.32
C PRO A 235 -1.46 -24.49 -28.26
N GLY A 236 -0.94 -23.90 -29.34
CA GLY A 236 -0.21 -24.62 -30.40
C GLY A 236 -1.09 -25.40 -31.38
N GLN A 237 -2.42 -25.26 -31.26
CA GLN A 237 -3.49 -25.71 -32.16
C GLN A 237 -3.55 -27.21 -32.51
N ALA A 238 -2.61 -28.02 -32.03
CA ALA A 238 -2.57 -29.46 -32.22
C ALA A 238 -2.82 -30.17 -30.89
N ILE A 239 -4.03 -30.68 -30.70
CA ILE A 239 -4.47 -31.35 -29.46
C ILE A 239 -4.49 -32.87 -29.65
N GLY A 240 -4.03 -33.62 -28.63
CA GLY A 240 -4.09 -35.10 -28.64
C GLY A 240 -5.46 -35.70 -28.32
N MET A 241 -6.47 -34.86 -28.11
CA MET A 241 -7.84 -35.25 -27.79
C MET A 241 -8.66 -35.27 -29.08
N ALA A 242 -9.24 -36.42 -29.41
CA ALA A 242 -10.22 -36.53 -30.49
C ALA A 242 -11.49 -35.71 -30.15
N PRO A 243 -12.24 -35.20 -31.14
CA PRO A 243 -13.49 -34.47 -30.88
C PRO A 243 -14.43 -35.33 -30.01
N PRO A 244 -14.65 -34.95 -28.73
CA PRO A 244 -15.26 -35.87 -27.77
C PRO A 244 -16.78 -35.88 -27.84
N ILE A 245 -17.38 -34.86 -28.46
CA ILE A 245 -18.83 -34.66 -28.51
C ILE A 245 -19.28 -34.36 -29.95
N TYR A 246 -20.46 -34.86 -30.29
CA TYR A 246 -21.19 -34.57 -31.53
C TYR A 246 -22.69 -34.55 -31.21
N ASN A 247 -23.53 -34.16 -32.17
CA ASN A 247 -24.98 -34.12 -31.95
C ASN A 247 -25.51 -35.51 -31.62
N GLU A 248 -26.37 -35.59 -30.60
CA GLU A 248 -27.05 -36.83 -30.16
C GLU A 248 -26.07 -37.92 -29.68
N ILE A 249 -24.91 -37.51 -29.11
CA ILE A 249 -23.96 -38.44 -28.45
C ILE A 249 -24.59 -39.21 -27.27
N LEU A 250 -25.62 -38.63 -26.64
CA LEU A 250 -26.39 -39.23 -25.56
C LEU A 250 -27.83 -38.71 -25.56
N GLU A 251 -28.70 -39.38 -24.82
CA GLU A 251 -30.05 -38.93 -24.53
C GLU A 251 -30.14 -38.47 -23.07
N TYR A 252 -30.67 -37.27 -22.83
CA TYR A 252 -30.87 -36.75 -21.48
C TYR A 252 -32.12 -37.36 -20.83
N ASP A 253 -32.03 -37.69 -19.54
CA ASP A 253 -33.17 -38.22 -18.76
C ASP A 253 -34.39 -37.28 -18.77
N ASP A 254 -34.18 -35.97 -18.92
CA ASP A 254 -35.24 -34.96 -18.93
C ASP A 254 -35.80 -34.65 -20.34
N GLY A 255 -35.31 -35.33 -21.38
CA GLY A 255 -35.73 -35.15 -22.77
C GLY A 255 -35.21 -33.87 -23.43
N THR A 256 -34.25 -33.16 -22.82
CA THR A 256 -33.60 -32.01 -23.46
C THR A 256 -32.92 -32.43 -24.78
N PRO A 257 -33.00 -31.64 -25.86
CA PRO A 257 -32.30 -31.96 -27.11
C PRO A 257 -30.78 -31.96 -26.91
N ALA A 258 -30.14 -33.12 -27.10
CA ALA A 258 -28.71 -33.32 -26.93
C ALA A 258 -27.88 -32.82 -28.13
N THR A 259 -28.03 -31.53 -28.46
CA THR A 259 -27.16 -30.86 -29.45
C THR A 259 -25.75 -30.69 -28.89
N MET A 260 -24.74 -30.66 -29.76
CA MET A 260 -23.32 -30.53 -29.36
C MET A 260 -23.08 -29.33 -28.43
N SER A 261 -23.68 -28.18 -28.74
CA SER A 261 -23.56 -26.97 -27.90
C SER A 261 -24.27 -27.10 -26.55
N GLN A 262 -25.43 -27.79 -26.51
CA GLN A 262 -26.15 -28.02 -25.25
C GLN A 262 -25.36 -28.96 -24.34
N VAL A 263 -24.81 -30.04 -24.92
CA VAL A 263 -23.92 -30.97 -24.23
C VAL A 263 -22.68 -30.27 -23.68
N ALA A 264 -22.02 -29.43 -24.50
CA ALA A 264 -20.87 -28.63 -24.07
C ALA A 264 -21.25 -27.68 -22.93
N LYS A 265 -22.41 -27.00 -23.00
CA LYS A 265 -22.88 -26.09 -21.96
C LYS A 265 -23.11 -26.80 -20.62
N ASP A 266 -23.79 -27.95 -20.67
CA ASP A 266 -24.13 -28.70 -19.45
C ASP A 266 -22.87 -29.30 -18.81
N VAL A 267 -21.95 -29.89 -19.58
CA VAL A 267 -20.69 -30.40 -19.02
C VAL A 267 -19.81 -29.28 -18.48
N CYS A 268 -19.73 -28.12 -19.13
CA CYS A 268 -19.02 -26.96 -18.58
C CYS A 268 -19.62 -26.47 -17.26
N THR A 269 -20.95 -26.46 -17.14
CA THR A 269 -21.64 -26.08 -15.89
C THR A 269 -21.37 -27.09 -14.78
N PHE A 270 -21.35 -28.38 -15.10
CA PHE A 270 -20.94 -29.43 -14.16
C PHE A 270 -19.47 -29.32 -13.74
N LEU A 271 -18.56 -29.06 -14.67
CA LEU A 271 -17.13 -28.86 -14.38
C LEU A 271 -16.89 -27.59 -13.56
N ARG A 272 -17.71 -26.55 -13.75
CA ARG A 272 -17.66 -25.35 -12.91
C ARG A 272 -18.05 -25.68 -11.48
N TRP A 273 -19.12 -26.45 -11.28
CA TRP A 273 -19.51 -26.95 -9.97
C TRP A 273 -18.44 -27.87 -9.35
N ALA A 274 -17.86 -28.77 -10.14
CA ALA A 274 -16.81 -29.67 -9.69
C ALA A 274 -15.59 -28.91 -9.14
N ALA A 275 -15.20 -27.83 -9.83
CA ALA A 275 -14.07 -27.01 -9.45
C ALA A 275 -14.35 -26.04 -8.30
N GLU A 276 -15.59 -25.58 -8.15
CA GLU A 276 -16.04 -24.68 -7.07
C GLU A 276 -17.37 -25.15 -6.44
N PRO A 277 -17.40 -26.24 -5.65
CA PRO A 277 -18.63 -26.73 -5.03
C PRO A 277 -19.25 -25.71 -4.07
N GLU A 278 -18.45 -24.79 -3.52
CA GLU A 278 -18.89 -23.71 -2.63
C GLU A 278 -19.45 -22.48 -3.36
N HIS A 279 -19.50 -22.45 -4.69
CA HIS A 279 -19.85 -21.27 -5.50
C HIS A 279 -21.14 -20.57 -5.01
N ASP A 280 -22.22 -21.34 -4.84
CA ASP A 280 -23.53 -20.81 -4.47
C ASP A 280 -23.56 -20.32 -3.01
N GLN A 281 -22.96 -21.09 -2.10
CA GLN A 281 -22.86 -20.72 -0.70
C GLN A 281 -21.96 -19.48 -0.51
N ARG A 282 -20.87 -19.38 -1.26
CA ARG A 282 -19.95 -18.22 -1.27
C ARG A 282 -20.68 -16.95 -1.69
N LYS A 283 -21.44 -16.98 -2.79
CA LYS A 283 -22.24 -15.82 -3.25
C LYS A 283 -23.32 -15.43 -2.25
N LYS A 284 -24.03 -16.41 -1.68
CA LYS A 284 -25.04 -16.19 -0.63
C LYS A 284 -24.44 -15.57 0.64
N MET A 285 -23.29 -16.06 1.09
CA MET A 285 -22.57 -15.52 2.25
C MET A 285 -21.99 -14.14 1.97
N GLY A 286 -21.48 -13.90 0.75
CA GLY A 286 -21.03 -12.59 0.29
C GLY A 286 -22.15 -11.54 0.37
N LEU A 287 -23.36 -11.88 -0.09
CA LEU A 287 -24.52 -11.01 0.02
C LEU A 287 -24.85 -10.67 1.49
N LYS A 288 -24.86 -11.67 2.38
CA LYS A 288 -25.09 -11.44 3.82
C LYS A 288 -24.03 -10.52 4.43
N LEU A 289 -22.76 -10.69 4.06
CA LEU A 289 -21.66 -9.87 4.54
C LEU A 289 -21.77 -8.42 4.04
N LEU A 290 -22.18 -8.21 2.78
CA LEU A 290 -22.41 -6.88 2.23
C LEU A 290 -23.55 -6.16 2.96
N ILE A 291 -24.67 -6.83 3.19
CA ILE A 291 -25.80 -6.28 3.93
C ILE A 291 -25.39 -5.96 5.38
N GLY A 292 -24.69 -6.87 6.07
CA GLY A 292 -24.22 -6.65 7.43
C GLY A 292 -23.23 -5.49 7.54
N SER A 293 -22.31 -5.37 6.58
CA SER A 293 -21.34 -4.27 6.53
C SER A 293 -22.01 -2.92 6.25
N ALA A 294 -23.03 -2.90 5.40
CA ALA A 294 -23.81 -1.69 5.12
C ALA A 294 -24.54 -1.14 6.35
N ILE A 295 -24.85 -1.97 7.34
CA ILE A 295 -25.45 -1.55 8.62
C ILE A 295 -24.38 -1.15 9.64
N LEU A 296 -23.32 -1.97 9.77
CA LEU A 296 -22.32 -1.79 10.80
C LEU A 296 -21.41 -0.57 10.54
N LEU A 297 -21.03 -0.33 9.28
CA LEU A 297 -20.12 0.76 8.93
C LEU A 297 -20.70 2.15 9.26
N PRO A 298 -21.96 2.48 8.89
CA PRO A 298 -22.57 3.74 9.29
C PRO A 298 -22.73 3.86 10.81
N LEU A 299 -23.07 2.78 11.51
CA LEU A 299 -23.20 2.79 12.97
C LEU A 299 -21.86 3.12 13.65
N VAL A 300 -20.79 2.45 13.25
CA VAL A 300 -19.44 2.71 13.78
C VAL A 300 -18.99 4.12 13.43
N TYR A 301 -19.26 4.58 12.21
CA TYR A 301 -18.96 5.95 11.80
C TYR A 301 -19.70 6.99 12.65
N TYR A 302 -20.99 6.76 12.92
CA TYR A 302 -21.81 7.61 13.77
C TYR A 302 -21.27 7.67 15.19
N LEU A 303 -20.97 6.52 15.81
CA LEU A 303 -20.41 6.44 17.16
C LEU A 303 -19.05 7.15 17.25
N LYS A 304 -18.19 6.99 16.22
CA LYS A 304 -16.92 7.73 16.12
C LYS A 304 -17.15 9.24 16.07
N ARG A 305 -18.08 9.69 15.22
CA ARG A 305 -18.39 11.12 15.06
C ARG A 305 -18.96 11.70 16.35
N HIS A 306 -19.89 10.99 17.00
CA HIS A 306 -20.47 11.43 18.27
C HIS A 306 -19.40 11.62 19.35
N ARG A 307 -18.49 10.64 19.53
CA ARG A 307 -17.39 10.76 20.50
C ARG A 307 -16.41 11.89 20.20
N CYS A 308 -16.21 12.21 18.92
CA CYS A 308 -15.32 13.29 18.49
C CYS A 308 -15.94 14.69 18.67
N LEU A 309 -17.26 14.80 18.64
CA LEU A 309 -17.98 16.08 18.80
C LEU A 309 -18.23 16.47 20.25
N THR A 310 -18.11 15.54 21.19
CA THR A 310 -18.46 15.77 22.62
C THR A 310 -17.31 16.28 23.49
N MET A 311 -16.12 16.53 22.94
CA MET A 311 -15.04 17.17 23.73
C MET A 311 -15.10 18.68 23.53
N ASP A 312 -15.38 19.41 24.61
CA ASP A 312 -15.37 20.87 24.58
C ASP A 312 -13.93 21.40 24.48
N LYS A 313 -13.76 22.65 24.02
CA LYS A 313 -12.46 23.33 23.93
C LYS A 313 -11.73 23.32 25.28
N SER A 314 -12.47 23.52 26.38
CA SER A 314 -11.92 23.44 27.74
C SER A 314 -11.35 22.06 28.09
N ASP A 315 -12.02 20.99 27.70
CA ASP A 315 -11.60 19.61 27.98
C ASP A 315 -10.34 19.26 27.21
N LEU A 316 -10.23 19.74 25.96
CA LEU A 316 -9.04 19.56 25.14
C LEU A 316 -7.83 20.33 25.70
N VAL A 317 -8.03 21.58 26.15
CA VAL A 317 -6.97 22.35 26.80
C VAL A 317 -6.54 21.70 28.11
N GLN A 318 -7.48 21.24 28.93
CA GLN A 318 -7.16 20.52 30.17
C GLN A 318 -6.40 19.22 29.89
N LYS A 319 -6.78 18.48 28.84
CA LYS A 319 -6.05 17.29 28.39
C LYS A 319 -4.64 17.64 27.93
N ALA A 320 -4.44 18.76 27.24
CA ALA A 320 -3.11 19.23 26.85
C ALA A 320 -2.23 19.55 28.06
N LYS A 321 -2.76 20.23 29.09
CA LYS A 321 -2.05 20.52 30.35
C LYS A 321 -1.67 19.23 31.10
N LEU A 322 -2.57 18.24 31.15
CA LEU A 322 -2.26 16.94 31.75
C LEU A 322 -1.18 16.18 30.95
N ALA A 323 -1.22 16.26 29.61
CA ALA A 323 -0.21 15.65 28.76
C ALA A 323 1.16 16.32 28.90
N GLU A 324 1.21 17.64 29.09
CA GLU A 324 2.44 18.39 29.41
C GLU A 324 3.06 17.91 30.72
N GLN A 325 2.28 17.79 31.80
CA GLN A 325 2.75 17.29 33.09
C GLN A 325 3.26 15.84 33.04
N ALA A 326 2.72 15.04 32.12
CA ALA A 326 3.16 13.67 31.88
C ALA A 326 4.29 13.57 30.85
N GLU A 327 4.81 14.69 30.33
CA GLU A 327 5.80 14.77 29.26
C GLU A 327 5.40 14.02 27.97
N ARG A 328 4.09 13.83 27.77
CA ARG A 328 3.52 13.16 26.59
C ARG A 328 3.19 14.19 25.51
N TYR A 329 4.23 14.79 24.96
CA TYR A 329 4.09 15.90 24.00
C TYR A 329 3.34 15.54 22.70
N ASP A 330 3.38 14.27 22.26
CA ASP A 330 2.60 13.80 21.12
C ASP A 330 1.08 13.88 21.38
N ASP A 331 0.62 13.50 22.58
CA ASP A 331 -0.78 13.60 23.00
C ASP A 331 -1.20 15.07 23.19
N MET A 332 -0.27 15.89 23.71
CA MET A 332 -0.45 17.33 23.85
C MET A 332 -0.64 18.00 22.49
N ALA A 333 0.19 17.66 21.49
CA ALA A 333 0.09 18.18 20.13
C ALA A 333 -1.25 17.78 19.48
N ALA A 334 -1.68 16.53 19.65
CA ALA A 334 -2.97 16.07 19.13
C ALA A 334 -4.17 16.80 19.75
N ALA A 335 -4.13 17.08 21.06
CA ALA A 335 -5.18 17.85 21.73
C ALA A 335 -5.19 19.31 21.27
N MET A 336 -4.03 19.98 21.22
CA MET A 336 -3.92 21.37 20.80
C MET A 336 -4.23 21.58 19.32
N LYS A 337 -3.97 20.56 18.49
CA LYS A 337 -4.42 20.54 17.09
C LYS A 337 -5.94 20.58 16.99
N ALA A 338 -6.63 19.74 17.75
CA ALA A 338 -8.10 19.73 17.78
C ALA A 338 -8.67 21.07 18.27
N VAL A 339 -8.03 21.73 19.25
CA VAL A 339 -8.39 23.08 19.69
C VAL A 339 -8.23 24.09 18.55
N THR A 340 -7.13 24.01 17.80
CA THR A 340 -6.83 24.96 16.71
C THR A 340 -7.77 24.76 15.52
N GLU A 341 -8.12 23.52 15.17
CA GLU A 341 -9.07 23.19 14.11
C GLU A 341 -10.51 23.62 14.45
N GLY A 342 -10.80 23.95 15.72
CA GLY A 342 -12.06 24.55 16.15
C GLY A 342 -12.31 25.95 15.57
N GLY A 343 -11.27 26.64 15.10
CA GLY A 343 -11.38 27.90 14.36
C GLY A 343 -11.43 29.18 15.19
N ASP A 344 -11.51 29.08 16.53
CA ASP A 344 -11.47 30.24 17.42
C ASP A 344 -10.05 30.81 17.56
N GLU A 345 -9.94 32.12 17.83
CA GLU A 345 -8.65 32.73 18.18
C GLU A 345 -8.12 32.12 19.49
N LEU A 346 -6.84 31.74 19.50
CA LEU A 346 -6.19 31.16 20.67
C LEU A 346 -5.81 32.27 21.67
N SER A 347 -6.05 32.02 22.94
CA SER A 347 -5.51 32.85 24.03
C SER A 347 -3.98 32.72 24.12
N ASN A 348 -3.34 33.64 24.85
CA ASN A 348 -1.88 33.59 25.07
C ASN A 348 -1.42 32.28 25.71
N GLU A 349 -2.20 31.72 26.65
CA GLU A 349 -1.88 30.43 27.28
C GLU A 349 -2.00 29.28 26.28
N GLU A 350 -3.08 29.22 25.51
CA GLU A 350 -3.31 28.17 24.49
C GLU A 350 -2.26 28.22 23.38
N ARG A 351 -1.90 29.42 22.93
CA ARG A 351 -0.83 29.64 21.95
C ARG A 351 0.51 29.12 22.47
N ASN A 352 0.83 29.39 23.73
CA ASN A 352 2.06 28.94 24.35
C ASN A 352 2.07 27.41 24.50
N LEU A 353 0.96 26.80 24.94
CA LEU A 353 0.81 25.33 25.01
C LEU A 353 1.04 24.67 23.65
N LEU A 354 0.44 25.22 22.58
CA LEU A 354 0.64 24.72 21.22
C LEU A 354 2.13 24.78 20.82
N SER A 355 2.79 25.90 21.11
CA SER A 355 4.21 26.07 20.79
C SER A 355 5.10 25.12 21.58
N VAL A 356 4.82 24.88 22.86
CA VAL A 356 5.57 23.94 23.71
C VAL A 356 5.40 22.50 23.19
N ALA A 357 4.16 22.11 22.87
CA ALA A 357 3.85 20.78 22.36
C ALA A 357 4.68 20.45 21.11
N TYR A 358 4.53 21.26 20.05
CA TYR A 358 5.19 20.97 18.80
C TYR A 358 6.71 21.23 18.83
N LYS A 359 7.22 22.16 19.66
CA LYS A 359 8.67 22.34 19.85
C LYS A 359 9.30 21.07 20.43
N ASN A 360 8.69 20.46 21.43
CA ASN A 360 9.23 19.26 22.08
C ASN A 360 9.10 18.03 21.19
N VAL A 361 7.95 17.85 20.52
CA VAL A 361 7.77 16.75 19.56
C VAL A 361 8.82 16.81 18.46
N VAL A 362 8.96 17.97 17.79
CA VAL A 362 9.95 18.14 16.72
C VAL A 362 11.38 18.10 17.23
N GLY A 363 11.67 18.68 18.40
CA GLY A 363 12.99 18.64 19.02
C GLY A 363 13.50 17.21 19.26
N ALA A 364 12.63 16.33 19.76
CA ALA A 364 12.97 14.92 19.99
C ALA A 364 13.31 14.18 18.69
N ARG A 365 12.55 14.41 17.61
CA ARG A 365 12.80 13.77 16.30
C ARG A 365 14.04 14.36 15.62
N ARG A 366 14.27 15.67 15.70
CA ARG A 366 15.50 16.32 15.20
C ARG A 366 16.76 15.80 15.89
N SER A 367 16.73 15.69 17.22
CA SER A 367 17.86 15.14 17.98
C SER A 367 18.15 13.69 17.57
N SER A 368 17.10 12.88 17.48
CA SER A 368 17.20 11.49 16.99
C SER A 368 17.78 11.42 15.58
N TRP A 369 17.33 12.30 14.67
CA TRP A 369 17.85 12.37 13.31
C TRP A 369 19.35 12.71 13.26
N ARG A 370 19.80 13.72 14.02
CA ARG A 370 21.23 14.10 14.08
C ARG A 370 22.12 12.95 14.56
N VAL A 371 21.69 12.22 15.59
CA VAL A 371 22.42 11.06 16.10
C VAL A 371 22.55 9.98 15.04
N ILE A 372 21.44 9.62 14.38
CA ILE A 372 21.43 8.59 13.35
C ILE A 372 22.23 9.02 12.11
N SER A 373 22.14 10.29 11.71
CA SER A 373 22.94 10.85 10.61
C SER A 373 24.44 10.81 10.92
N SER A 374 24.85 11.09 12.17
CA SER A 374 26.26 10.97 12.59
C SER A 374 26.74 9.51 12.61
N ILE A 375 25.88 8.58 13.02
CA ILE A 375 26.20 7.14 12.98
C ILE A 375 26.35 6.65 11.54
N GLU A 376 25.51 7.14 10.61
CA GLU A 376 25.59 6.81 9.18
C GLU A 376 26.95 7.23 8.60
N GLN A 377 27.39 8.46 8.88
CA GLN A 377 28.67 8.99 8.41
C GLN A 377 29.87 8.19 8.94
N LYS A 378 29.78 7.65 10.16
CA LYS A 378 30.87 6.86 10.79
C LYS A 378 30.87 5.39 10.40
N THR A 379 29.83 4.89 9.73
CA THR A 379 29.68 3.46 9.43
C THR A 379 30.10 3.16 7.98
N GLU A 380 31.38 2.88 7.77
CA GLU A 380 31.93 2.62 6.42
C GLU A 380 32.06 1.13 6.06
N SER A 381 32.20 0.22 7.03
CA SER A 381 32.70 -1.14 6.76
C SER A 381 31.66 -2.27 6.69
N ASN A 382 30.37 -2.01 6.95
CA ASN A 382 29.33 -3.05 6.96
C ASN A 382 28.07 -2.61 6.21
N GLU A 383 27.92 -3.10 4.98
CA GLU A 383 26.81 -2.75 4.07
C GLU A 383 25.42 -2.99 4.67
N LYS A 384 25.22 -4.11 5.39
CA LYS A 384 23.93 -4.41 6.04
C LYS A 384 23.61 -3.42 7.15
N LYS A 385 24.60 -3.07 7.97
CA LYS A 385 24.43 -2.08 9.05
C LYS A 385 24.16 -0.69 8.47
N GLN A 386 24.88 -0.32 7.41
CA GLN A 386 24.71 0.96 6.73
C GLN A 386 23.31 1.08 6.11
N GLN A 387 22.79 -0.01 5.51
CA GLN A 387 21.43 -0.04 4.98
C GLN A 387 20.36 0.12 6.07
N MET A 388 20.49 -0.58 7.20
CA MET A 388 19.55 -0.42 8.32
C MET A 388 19.56 1.01 8.90
N VAL A 389 20.73 1.63 9.01
CA VAL A 389 20.86 3.02 9.50
C VAL A 389 20.20 4.00 8.53
N ARG A 390 20.39 3.82 7.22
CA ARG A 390 19.73 4.62 6.17
C ARG A 390 18.20 4.54 6.25
N GLU A 391 17.65 3.32 6.29
CA GLU A 391 16.20 3.11 6.37
C GLU A 391 15.60 3.75 7.63
N TYR A 392 16.33 3.70 8.75
CA TYR A 392 15.90 4.33 9.99
C TYR A 392 15.99 5.86 9.93
N ARG A 393 17.03 6.42 9.31
CA ARG A 393 17.14 7.87 9.05
C ARG A 393 15.96 8.36 8.21
N GLU A 394 15.67 7.71 7.09
CA GLU A 394 14.55 8.06 6.20
C GLU A 394 13.17 7.94 6.87
N LYS A 395 13.03 7.03 7.85
CA LYS A 395 11.82 6.95 8.67
C LYS A 395 11.68 8.20 9.56
N ILE A 396 12.74 8.59 10.26
CA ILE A 396 12.73 9.79 11.12
C ILE A 396 12.51 11.05 10.27
N GLU A 397 13.10 11.13 9.08
CA GLU A 397 12.89 12.26 8.15
C GLU A 397 11.43 12.40 7.74
N ARG A 398 10.76 11.29 7.42
CA ARG A 398 9.32 11.30 7.11
C ARG A 398 8.49 11.74 8.31
N GLU A 399 8.75 11.20 9.49
CA GLU A 399 8.06 11.63 10.72
C GLU A 399 8.27 13.13 10.97
N LEU A 400 9.49 13.64 10.76
CA LEU A 400 9.79 15.06 10.92
C LEU A 400 9.05 15.93 9.90
N GLN A 401 9.04 15.51 8.63
CA GLN A 401 8.34 16.20 7.56
C GLN A 401 6.84 16.24 7.82
N ASP A 402 6.24 15.12 8.22
CA ASP A 402 4.81 15.04 8.53
C ASP A 402 4.44 15.99 9.67
N ILE A 403 5.21 16.01 10.76
CA ILE A 403 4.94 16.88 11.91
C ILE A 403 5.12 18.36 11.54
N CYS A 404 6.18 18.71 10.80
CA CYS A 404 6.39 20.10 10.37
C CYS A 404 5.29 20.58 9.42
N ASN A 405 4.91 19.76 8.44
CA ASN A 405 3.82 20.09 7.52
C ASN A 405 2.46 20.20 8.22
N ASP A 406 2.25 19.41 9.29
CA ASP A 406 1.04 19.52 10.11
C ASP A 406 0.93 20.90 10.77
N VAL A 407 2.01 21.35 11.44
CA VAL A 407 2.07 22.67 12.07
C VAL A 407 1.94 23.79 11.05
N LEU A 408 2.65 23.70 9.92
CA LEU A 408 2.55 24.69 8.84
C LEU A 408 1.12 24.78 8.30
N GLY A 409 0.44 23.63 8.16
CA GLY A 409 -0.97 23.57 7.79
C GLY A 409 -1.89 24.27 8.79
N LEU A 410 -1.65 24.10 10.11
CA LEU A 410 -2.40 24.80 11.15
C LEU A 410 -2.15 26.31 11.14
N LEU A 411 -0.89 26.72 10.96
CA LEU A 411 -0.48 28.12 10.90
C LEU A 411 -1.12 28.86 9.72
N GLU A 412 -1.09 28.26 8.52
CA GLU A 412 -1.60 28.90 7.31
C GLU A 412 -3.14 28.92 7.23
N LYS A 413 -3.80 27.86 7.72
CA LYS A 413 -5.26 27.73 7.58
C LYS A 413 -6.05 28.41 8.69
N TYR A 414 -5.56 28.35 9.93
CA TYR A 414 -6.33 28.76 11.11
C TYR A 414 -5.68 29.92 11.86
N LEU A 415 -4.38 29.83 12.18
CA LEU A 415 -3.77 30.75 13.15
C LEU A 415 -3.43 32.13 12.57
N ILE A 416 -2.69 32.20 11.46
CA ILE A 416 -2.28 33.48 10.84
C ILE A 416 -3.49 34.28 10.35
N PRO A 417 -4.50 33.68 9.68
CA PRO A 417 -5.69 34.41 9.24
C PRO A 417 -6.55 34.94 10.39
N ASN A 418 -6.65 34.19 11.50
CA ASN A 418 -7.52 34.55 12.62
C ASN A 418 -6.84 35.42 13.70
N ALA A 419 -5.52 35.63 13.61
CA ALA A 419 -4.81 36.47 14.56
C ALA A 419 -5.21 37.95 14.43
N SER A 420 -5.78 38.54 15.48
CA SER A 420 -6.17 39.95 15.52
C SER A 420 -4.99 40.85 15.92
N GLN A 421 -4.20 40.40 16.91
CA GLN A 421 -3.11 41.16 17.51
C GLN A 421 -1.78 41.03 16.72
N ALA A 422 -1.00 42.11 16.66
CA ALA A 422 0.30 42.13 16.01
C ALA A 422 1.28 41.12 16.66
N GLU A 423 1.27 41.01 17.99
CA GLU A 423 2.09 40.05 18.73
C GLU A 423 1.82 38.60 18.32
N SER A 424 0.54 38.21 18.20
CA SER A 424 0.17 36.86 17.78
C SER A 424 0.57 36.58 16.33
N LYS A 425 0.42 37.55 15.43
CA LYS A 425 0.89 37.42 14.04
C LYS A 425 2.41 37.21 13.98
N VAL A 426 3.18 38.02 14.69
CA VAL A 426 4.64 37.89 14.73
C VAL A 426 5.04 36.55 15.34
N PHE A 427 4.36 36.11 16.42
CA PHE A 427 4.59 34.81 17.04
C PHE A 427 4.38 33.64 16.04
N TYR A 428 3.27 33.65 15.32
CA TYR A 428 2.95 32.60 14.34
C TYR A 428 3.86 32.62 13.11
N LEU A 429 4.23 33.80 12.61
CA LEU A 429 5.16 33.94 11.48
C LEU A 429 6.58 33.53 11.87
N LYS A 430 7.04 33.89 13.07
CA LYS A 430 8.30 33.38 13.65
C LYS A 430 8.27 31.85 13.71
N MET A 431 7.19 31.28 14.24
CA MET A 431 7.00 29.84 14.33
C MET A 431 7.03 29.19 12.93
N LYS A 432 6.36 29.78 11.94
CA LYS A 432 6.40 29.35 10.54
C LYS A 432 7.84 29.31 9.98
N GLY A 433 8.62 30.37 10.23
CA GLY A 433 10.04 30.42 9.88
C GLY A 433 10.86 29.30 10.52
N ASP A 434 10.62 29.04 11.81
CA ASP A 434 11.30 27.97 12.57
C ASP A 434 11.04 26.57 11.98
N TYR A 435 9.79 26.25 11.61
CA TYR A 435 9.46 24.93 11.03
C TYR A 435 10.01 24.75 9.60
N TYR A 436 10.00 25.80 8.77
CA TYR A 436 10.68 25.73 7.48
C TYR A 436 12.20 25.59 7.63
N ARG A 437 12.80 26.24 8.63
CA ARG A 437 14.21 26.03 8.98
C ARG A 437 14.47 24.56 9.31
N TYR A 438 13.65 23.94 10.16
CA TYR A 438 13.78 22.53 10.52
C TYR A 438 13.61 21.59 9.32
N LEU A 439 12.70 21.90 8.39
CA LEU A 439 12.55 21.16 7.14
C LEU A 439 13.79 21.29 6.25
N SER A 440 14.40 22.48 6.19
CA SER A 440 15.59 22.71 5.37
C SER A 440 16.84 21.94 5.85
N GLU A 441 16.89 21.55 7.13
CA GLU A 441 17.95 20.70 7.70
C GLU A 441 17.91 19.28 7.13
N VAL A 442 16.71 18.73 6.89
CA VAL A 442 16.51 17.35 6.41
C VAL A 442 16.26 17.27 4.90
N ALA A 443 15.91 18.38 4.26
CA ALA A 443 15.61 18.41 2.83
C ALA A 443 16.88 18.26 1.97
N SER A 444 16.75 17.55 0.85
CA SER A 444 17.82 17.35 -0.14
C SER A 444 17.43 17.94 -1.51
N GLY A 445 18.41 18.48 -2.24
CA GLY A 445 18.24 18.96 -3.61
C GLY A 445 17.32 20.19 -3.76
N GLU A 446 16.47 20.19 -4.78
CA GLU A 446 15.58 21.31 -5.16
C GLU A 446 14.56 21.69 -4.06
N SER A 447 14.13 20.71 -3.25
CA SER A 447 13.24 20.93 -2.10
C SER A 447 13.89 21.79 -1.00
N LYS A 448 15.23 21.77 -0.89
CA LYS A 448 15.96 22.58 0.09
C LYS A 448 15.89 24.06 -0.25
N SER A 449 16.10 24.44 -1.51
CA SER A 449 16.00 25.86 -1.92
C SER A 449 14.62 26.44 -1.60
N ALA A 450 13.56 25.70 -1.94
CA ALA A 450 12.19 26.14 -1.68
C ALA A 450 11.88 26.30 -0.18
N THR A 451 12.37 25.39 0.68
CA THR A 451 12.15 25.50 2.14
C THR A 451 12.95 26.66 2.75
N VAL A 452 14.17 26.91 2.26
CA VAL A 452 14.99 28.07 2.66
C VAL A 452 14.31 29.39 2.29
N ASP A 453 13.84 29.53 1.05
CA ASP A 453 13.16 30.75 0.58
C ASP A 453 11.89 31.04 1.38
N ASN A 454 11.10 29.99 1.67
CA ASN A 454 9.89 30.11 2.49
C ASN A 454 10.20 30.47 3.94
N SER A 455 11.27 29.93 4.53
CA SER A 455 11.74 30.29 5.87
C SER A 455 12.15 31.76 5.93
N GLN A 456 12.97 32.21 4.97
CA GLN A 456 13.43 33.59 4.90
C GLN A 456 12.26 34.57 4.75
N LYS A 457 11.30 34.26 3.87
CA LYS A 457 10.11 35.10 3.69
C LYS A 457 9.29 35.21 4.98
N ALA A 458 9.06 34.10 5.68
CA ALA A 458 8.31 34.10 6.93
C ALA A 458 9.00 34.94 8.03
N TYR A 459 10.32 34.85 8.16
CA TYR A 459 11.08 35.68 9.10
C TYR A 459 11.08 37.16 8.71
N GLN A 460 11.22 37.48 7.42
CA GLN A 460 11.18 38.88 6.97
C GLN A 460 9.80 39.50 7.21
N ASP A 461 8.73 38.79 6.86
CA ASP A 461 7.35 39.25 7.10
C ASP A 461 7.10 39.50 8.60
N ALA A 462 7.60 38.61 9.47
CA ALA A 462 7.54 38.79 10.92
C ALA A 462 8.35 40.01 11.40
N PHE A 463 9.53 40.23 10.81
CA PHE A 463 10.46 41.28 11.22
C PHE A 463 9.92 42.67 10.90
N GLU A 464 9.34 42.85 9.71
CA GLU A 464 8.70 44.11 9.31
C GLU A 464 7.53 44.48 10.22
N ILE A 465 6.67 43.50 10.57
CA ILE A 465 5.56 43.73 11.51
C ILE A 465 6.11 44.06 12.90
N SER A 466 7.13 43.34 13.37
CA SER A 466 7.71 43.56 14.70
C SER A 466 8.37 44.94 14.85
N LYS A 467 9.00 45.46 13.79
CA LYS A 467 9.62 46.79 13.79
C LYS A 467 8.61 47.91 13.88
N LYS A 468 7.44 47.71 13.27
CA LYS A 468 6.38 48.71 13.18
C LYS A 468 5.55 48.78 14.47
N ASP A 469 5.18 47.62 15.01
CA ASP A 469 4.11 47.52 16.01
C ASP A 469 4.61 47.04 17.41
N MET A 470 5.92 46.75 17.59
CA MET A 470 6.46 46.21 18.85
C MET A 470 7.73 46.94 19.31
N GLN A 471 7.90 47.08 20.63
CA GLN A 471 9.10 47.67 21.23
C GLN A 471 10.34 46.75 21.08
N PRO A 472 11.55 47.30 20.90
CA PRO A 472 12.80 46.53 20.80
C PRO A 472 13.03 45.56 21.97
N THR A 473 12.57 45.92 23.16
CA THR A 473 12.71 45.14 24.40
C THR A 473 11.71 44.00 24.52
N HIS A 474 10.73 43.88 23.61
CA HIS A 474 9.68 42.87 23.73
C HIS A 474 10.22 41.43 23.50
N PRO A 475 9.93 40.45 24.39
CA PRO A 475 10.49 39.08 24.29
C PRO A 475 10.27 38.40 22.94
N ILE A 476 9.09 38.54 22.33
CA ILE A 476 8.79 37.96 21.01
C ILE A 476 9.64 38.59 19.90
N ARG A 477 9.89 39.90 19.94
CA ARG A 477 10.73 40.60 18.93
C ARG A 477 12.20 40.20 19.08
N LEU A 478 12.69 40.16 20.32
CA LEU A 478 14.03 39.65 20.64
C LEU A 478 14.20 38.18 20.20
N GLY A 479 13.22 37.34 20.51
CA GLY A 479 13.22 35.92 20.12
C GLY A 479 13.15 35.72 18.61
N LEU A 480 12.47 36.61 17.87
CA LEU A 480 12.49 36.63 16.41
C LEU A 480 13.89 36.98 15.89
N ALA A 481 14.52 38.04 16.42
CA ALA A 481 15.87 38.43 16.03
C ALA A 481 16.90 37.33 16.28
N LEU A 482 16.79 36.64 17.44
CA LEU A 482 17.61 35.48 17.76
C LEU A 482 17.44 34.33 16.76
N ASN A 483 16.20 33.95 16.45
CA ASN A 483 15.97 32.84 15.52
C ASN A 483 16.36 33.20 14.09
N PHE A 484 16.18 34.46 13.69
CA PHE A 484 16.51 34.92 12.35
C PHE A 484 18.03 35.06 12.16
N SER A 485 18.78 35.49 13.18
CA SER A 485 20.25 35.50 13.13
C SER A 485 20.82 34.09 13.02
N VAL A 486 20.28 33.13 13.78
CA VAL A 486 20.65 31.71 13.67
C VAL A 486 20.35 31.17 12.27
N PHE A 487 19.23 31.54 11.65
CA PHE A 487 18.93 31.17 10.26
C PHE A 487 19.96 31.72 9.27
N TYR A 488 20.37 32.98 9.40
CA TYR A 488 21.41 33.56 8.56
C TYR A 488 22.75 32.84 8.71
N TYR A 489 23.08 32.41 9.92
CA TYR A 489 24.32 31.70 10.23
C TYR A 489 24.28 30.25 9.74
N GLU A 490 23.34 29.44 10.24
CA GLU A 490 23.32 27.98 10.02
C GLU A 490 22.82 27.57 8.63
N ILE A 491 21.91 28.34 8.01
CA ILE A 491 21.23 27.92 6.78
C ILE A 491 21.72 28.68 5.55
N LEU A 492 21.84 30.01 5.65
CA LEU A 492 22.31 30.87 4.56
C LEU A 492 23.83 31.07 4.53
N ASN A 493 24.55 30.51 5.51
CA ASN A 493 26.00 30.59 5.63
C ASN A 493 26.54 32.02 5.44
N SER A 494 25.85 33.00 6.04
CA SER A 494 26.13 34.43 5.93
C SER A 494 26.43 35.02 7.32
N PRO A 495 27.61 34.72 7.90
CA PRO A 495 27.95 35.07 9.28
C PRO A 495 27.91 36.58 9.53
N GLU A 496 28.34 37.40 8.56
CA GLU A 496 28.29 38.87 8.68
C GLU A 496 26.86 39.39 8.91
N LYS A 497 25.89 38.87 8.13
CA LYS A 497 24.47 39.27 8.27
C LYS A 497 23.89 38.81 9.59
N ALA A 498 24.23 37.59 10.02
CA ALA A 498 23.80 37.05 11.32
C ALA A 498 24.31 37.90 12.48
N CYS A 499 25.61 38.20 12.51
CA CYS A 499 26.24 39.02 13.55
C CYS A 499 25.70 40.45 13.55
N ASN A 500 25.53 41.07 12.38
CA ASN A 500 24.97 42.41 12.28
C ASN A 500 23.53 42.48 12.81
N LEU A 501 22.68 41.50 12.47
CA LEU A 501 21.31 41.44 12.96
C LEU A 501 21.24 41.24 14.48
N ALA A 502 22.01 40.27 14.99
CA ALA A 502 22.05 39.97 16.43
C ALA A 502 22.59 41.16 17.25
N LYS A 503 23.66 41.81 16.77
CA LYS A 503 24.24 42.99 17.41
C LYS A 503 23.27 44.17 17.42
N THR A 504 22.63 44.46 16.28
CA THR A 504 21.65 45.55 16.18
C THR A 504 20.49 45.34 17.15
N ALA A 505 19.92 44.13 17.20
CA ALA A 505 18.83 43.82 18.13
C ALA A 505 19.26 43.90 19.60
N PHE A 506 20.49 43.50 19.91
CA PHE A 506 21.05 43.58 21.27
C PHE A 506 21.28 45.03 21.71
N ASP A 507 21.90 45.86 20.86
CA ASP A 507 22.17 47.27 21.13
C ASP A 507 20.87 48.08 21.25
N GLU A 508 19.89 47.85 20.37
CA GLU A 508 18.55 48.45 20.45
C GLU A 508 17.84 48.09 21.77
N ALA A 509 17.94 46.84 22.22
CA ALA A 509 17.30 46.39 23.45
C ALA A 509 17.99 46.91 24.72
N ILE A 510 19.32 47.05 24.71
CA ILE A 510 20.06 47.68 25.81
C ILE A 510 19.63 49.13 26.00
N ALA A 511 19.46 49.88 24.90
CA ALA A 511 19.13 51.31 24.95
C ALA A 511 17.80 51.60 25.67
N GLU A 512 16.87 50.64 25.67
CA GLU A 512 15.53 50.79 26.25
C GLU A 512 15.28 49.83 27.44
N LEU A 513 16.30 49.08 27.90
CA LEU A 513 16.15 48.02 28.91
C LEU A 513 15.58 48.54 30.24
N ASP A 514 15.97 49.76 30.62
CA ASP A 514 15.56 50.40 31.88
C ASP A 514 14.06 50.75 31.92
N THR A 515 13.34 50.62 30.79
CA THR A 515 11.91 50.94 30.67
C THR A 515 10.99 49.71 30.85
N LEU A 516 11.56 48.52 31.07
CA LEU A 516 10.81 47.26 31.15
C LEU A 516 10.13 47.02 32.51
N ASN A 517 8.97 46.38 32.47
CA ASN A 517 8.26 45.86 33.64
C ASN A 517 8.91 44.54 34.16
N GLU A 518 8.83 44.27 35.47
CA GLU A 518 9.46 43.09 36.11
C GLU A 518 9.14 41.74 35.43
N ASP A 519 7.91 41.54 34.96
CA ASP A 519 7.48 40.26 34.37
C ASP A 519 8.14 39.98 33.01
N SER A 520 8.31 41.01 32.16
CA SER A 520 8.97 40.88 30.85
C SER A 520 10.49 41.01 30.93
N TYR A 521 11.00 41.57 32.03
CA TYR A 521 12.43 41.78 32.25
C TYR A 521 13.20 40.46 32.27
N LYS A 522 12.68 39.43 32.97
CA LYS A 522 13.33 38.11 33.06
C LYS A 522 13.46 37.42 31.71
N ASP A 523 12.38 37.41 30.92
CA ASP A 523 12.38 36.75 29.60
C ASP A 523 13.24 37.50 28.60
N SER A 524 13.19 38.84 28.60
CA SER A 524 13.96 39.68 27.67
C SER A 524 15.46 39.58 27.97
N THR A 525 15.86 39.63 29.24
CA THR A 525 17.28 39.50 29.64
C THR A 525 17.84 38.12 29.33
N LEU A 526 17.05 37.05 29.50
CA LEU A 526 17.45 35.70 29.11
C LEU A 526 17.71 35.59 27.59
N ILE A 527 16.83 36.17 26.76
CA ILE A 527 17.01 36.14 25.30
C ILE A 527 18.21 37.02 24.87
N MET A 528 18.40 38.17 25.51
CA MET A 528 19.58 39.02 25.27
C MET A 528 20.88 38.30 25.64
N GLN A 529 20.89 37.53 26.73
CA GLN A 529 22.03 36.70 27.08
C GLN A 529 22.32 35.66 25.98
N LEU A 530 21.30 34.97 25.46
CA LEU A 530 21.47 34.01 24.36
C LEU A 530 22.00 34.68 23.07
N LEU A 531 21.53 35.89 22.74
CA LEU A 531 22.05 36.68 21.62
C LEU A 531 23.54 37.00 21.81
N ARG A 532 23.95 37.43 23.01
CA ARG A 532 25.36 37.73 23.33
C ARG A 532 26.24 36.48 23.26
N ASP A 533 25.75 35.37 23.81
CA ASP A 533 26.49 34.11 23.84
C ASP A 533 26.69 33.58 22.40
N ASN A 534 25.67 33.67 21.54
CA ASN A 534 25.79 33.36 20.10
C ASN A 534 26.77 34.29 19.39
N LEU A 535 26.72 35.61 19.64
CA LEU A 535 27.66 36.57 19.07
C LEU A 535 29.11 36.26 19.44
N THR A 536 29.36 35.85 20.69
CA THR A 536 30.69 35.48 21.16
C THR A 536 31.19 34.21 20.47
N LEU A 537 30.32 33.20 20.34
CA LEU A 537 30.65 31.95 19.67
C LEU A 537 31.01 32.19 18.19
N TRP A 538 30.14 32.89 17.44
CA TRP A 538 30.35 33.14 16.01
C TRP A 538 31.54 34.05 15.72
N THR A 539 31.85 35.01 16.60
CA THR A 539 33.03 35.87 16.42
C THR A 539 34.33 35.16 16.75
N SER A 540 34.32 34.19 17.69
CA SER A 540 35.48 33.36 17.99
C SER A 540 35.82 32.37 16.88
N GLU A 541 34.81 31.81 16.21
CA GLU A 541 34.99 30.89 15.07
C GLU A 541 35.54 31.62 13.84
N ASN A 542 35.02 32.82 13.54
CA ASN A 542 35.51 33.65 12.43
C ASN A 542 36.98 34.08 12.60
N GLN A 543 37.44 34.31 13.84
CA GLN A 543 38.84 34.65 14.12
C GLN A 543 39.79 33.43 14.02
N GLY A 544 39.27 32.22 14.23
CA GLY A 544 40.02 30.97 14.04
C GLY A 544 40.26 30.63 12.57
N GLU A 545 39.29 30.89 11.69
CA GLU A 545 39.43 30.68 10.24
C GLU A 545 40.36 31.71 9.56
N GLU A 546 40.41 32.95 10.04
CA GLU A 546 41.37 33.96 9.54
C GLU A 546 42.83 33.67 9.95
N ALA A 547 43.05 33.01 11.09
CA ALA A 547 44.40 32.63 11.53
C ALA A 547 44.98 31.44 10.74
N ASP A 548 44.15 30.47 10.33
CA ASP A 548 44.58 29.30 9.56
C ASP A 548 44.81 29.62 8.07
N ALA A 549 44.19 30.68 7.55
CA ALA A 549 44.48 31.20 6.20
C ALA A 549 45.80 31.99 6.12
N GLY A 550 46.35 32.44 7.25
CA GLY A 550 47.58 33.26 7.32
C GLY A 550 48.90 32.47 7.45
N GLU A 551 48.87 31.18 7.81
CA GLU A 551 50.08 30.35 7.93
C GLU A 551 50.49 29.65 6.62
N GLY A 552 49.77 29.91 5.51
CA GLY A 552 50.05 29.36 4.18
C GLY A 552 50.94 30.23 3.27
N GLU A 553 51.33 31.44 3.69
CA GLU A 553 52.26 32.30 2.96
C GLU A 553 53.41 32.77 3.86
N ASN A 554 54.42 31.91 4.02
CA ASN A 554 55.83 32.29 4.13
C ASN A 554 56.76 31.11 3.80
#